data_AF-A0AAU3G9D9-F1
#
_entry.id   AF-A0AAU3G9D9-F1
#
_cell.length_a   1.000
_cell.length_b   1.000
_cell.length_c   1.000
_cell.angle_alpha   90.00
_cell.angle_beta   90.00
_cell.angle_gamma   90.00
#
_symmetry.space_group_name_H-M   'P 1'
#
loop_
_entity.id
_entity.type
_entity.pdbx_description
1 polymer ?
#
loop_
_entity_poly.entity_id
_entity_poly.type
_entity_poly.pdbx_seq_one_letter_code
_entity_poly.pdbx_strand_id
1 'polypeptide(L)' 'MPYADSGDLSPFDDLAGLGLDSMGVVQLLVALEDGYDIELPDDILDEETFATVGSLWRALSVLVASK' A
#
# COMPACT_ATOMS: atom_id res chain seq x y z
N MET A 1 11.26 22.27 0.38
CA MET A 1 10.33 21.21 0.83
C MET A 1 10.96 19.89 0.45
N PRO A 2 11.61 19.16 1.37
CA PRO A 2 12.08 17.83 1.05
C PRO A 2 10.88 16.90 1.14
N TYR A 3 10.26 16.60 -0.01
CA TYR A 3 9.60 15.31 -0.13
C TYR A 3 10.67 14.27 0.18
N ALA A 4 10.34 13.32 1.04
CA ALA A 4 11.25 12.27 1.50
C ALA A 4 12.09 11.77 0.32
N ASP A 5 13.40 11.71 0.57
CA ASP A 5 14.38 11.09 -0.32
C ASP A 5 13.74 9.86 -0.94
N SER A 6 13.81 9.71 -2.26
CA SER A 6 13.42 8.49 -2.96
C SER A 6 14.43 7.37 -2.65
N GLY A 7 14.71 7.16 -1.37
CA GLY A 7 15.36 6.00 -0.83
C GLY A 7 14.39 4.85 -1.02
N ASP A 8 14.89 3.83 -1.70
CA ASP A 8 14.22 2.56 -1.96
C ASP A 8 13.33 2.15 -0.77
N LEU A 9 12.00 2.17 -0.96
CA LEU A 9 11.06 1.76 0.08
C LEU A 9 11.32 0.28 0.35
N SER A 10 11.81 -0.02 1.54
CA SER A 10 12.07 -1.39 1.94
C SER A 10 10.74 -2.07 2.25
N PRO A 11 10.54 -3.36 1.89
CA PRO A 11 9.33 -4.08 2.26
C PRO A 11 9.16 -4.21 3.79
N PHE A 12 10.20 -3.93 4.56
CA PHE A 12 10.16 -3.92 6.03
C PHE A 12 9.84 -2.55 6.63
N ASP A 13 9.69 -1.51 5.80
CA ASP A 13 9.36 -0.18 6.29
C ASP A 13 7.90 -0.12 6.72
N ASP A 14 7.70 0.47 7.90
CA ASP A 14 6.39 0.70 8.48
C ASP A 14 5.69 1.85 7.75
N LEU A 15 4.53 1.57 7.16
CA LEU A 15 3.75 2.58 6.43
C LEU A 15 3.26 3.70 7.36
N ALA A 16 2.86 3.35 8.59
CA ALA A 16 2.49 4.34 9.59
C ALA A 16 3.72 5.15 10.03
N GLY A 17 4.87 4.50 10.17
CA GLY A 17 6.15 5.14 10.47
C GLY A 17 6.64 6.08 9.36
N LEU A 18 6.29 5.81 8.10
CA LEU A 18 6.59 6.65 6.93
C LEU A 18 5.65 7.84 6.79
N GLY A 19 4.64 7.96 7.66
CA GLY A 19 3.66 9.06 7.62
C GLY A 19 2.51 8.82 6.64
N LEU A 20 2.20 7.56 6.32
CA LEU A 20 1.00 7.22 5.57
C LEU A 20 -0.23 7.51 6.44
N ASP A 21 -0.88 8.65 6.18
CA ASP A 21 -2.13 9.05 6.84
C ASP A 21 -3.37 8.49 6.10
N SER A 22 -4.57 8.75 6.64
CA SER A 22 -5.82 8.25 6.07
C SER A 22 -6.08 8.74 4.64
N MET A 23 -5.66 9.96 4.26
CA MET A 23 -5.75 10.43 2.88
C MET A 23 -4.67 9.83 1.99
N GLY A 24 -3.47 9.59 2.52
CA GLY A 24 -2.40 8.88 1.83
C GLY A 24 -2.81 7.46 1.45
N VAL A 25 -3.41 6.74 2.40
CA VAL A 25 -3.97 5.39 2.19
C VAL A 25 -4.99 5.41 1.05
N VAL A 26 -6.00 6.27 1.12
CA VAL A 26 -7.06 6.31 0.09
C VAL A 26 -6.50 6.61 -1.29
N GLN A 27 -5.57 7.57 -1.41
CA GLN A 27 -4.93 7.87 -2.69
C GLN A 27 -4.10 6.70 -3.22
N LEU A 28 -3.40 5.99 -2.34
CA LEU A 28 -2.62 4.81 -2.71
C LEU A 28 -3.53 3.69 -3.22
N LEU A 29 -4.63 3.41 -2.53
CA LEU A 29 -5.61 2.40 -2.94
C LEU A 29 -6.17 2.73 -4.34
N VAL A 30 -6.65 3.96 -4.54
CA VAL A 30 -7.20 4.40 -5.84
C VAL A 30 -6.16 4.29 -6.95
N ALA A 31 -4.91 4.67 -6.70
CA ALA A 31 -3.84 4.57 -7.70
C ALA A 31 -3.49 3.11 -8.05
N LEU A 32 -3.58 2.20 -7.07
CA LEU A 32 -3.35 0.77 -7.30
C LEU A 32 -4.51 0.13 -8.06
N GLU A 33 -5.75 0.43 -7.68
CA GLU A 33 -6.95 -0.04 -8.38
C GLU A 33 -6.95 0.39 -9.84
N ASP A 34 -6.67 1.68 -10.11
CA ASP A 34 -6.59 2.24 -11.46
C ASP A 34 -5.37 1.70 -12.24
N GLY A 35 -4.22 1.59 -11.59
CA GLY A 35 -2.97 1.15 -12.22
C GLY A 35 -2.93 -0.34 -12.56
N TYR A 36 -3.57 -1.18 -11.75
CA TYR A 36 -3.61 -2.63 -11.95
C TYR A 36 -4.97 -3.14 -12.45
N ASP A 37 -5.97 -2.27 -12.58
CA ASP A 37 -7.34 -2.62 -12.97
C ASP A 37 -7.88 -3.75 -12.05
N ILE A 38 -7.78 -3.50 -10.75
CA ILE A 38 -8.22 -4.39 -9.65
C ILE A 38 -9.15 -3.63 -8.70
N GLU A 39 -9.93 -4.35 -7.90
CA GLU A 39 -10.69 -3.81 -6.77
C GLU A 39 -10.06 -4.34 -5.47
N LEU A 40 -9.82 -3.44 -4.51
CA LEU A 40 -9.28 -3.78 -3.20
C LEU A 40 -10.44 -3.95 -2.20
N PRO A 41 -10.78 -5.19 -1.80
CA PRO A 41 -11.89 -5.40 -0.88
C PRO A 41 -11.52 -4.93 0.53
N ASP A 42 -12.46 -4.30 1.24
CA ASP A 42 -12.27 -3.82 2.62
C ASP A 42 -11.82 -4.94 3.59
N ASP A 43 -12.12 -6.21 3.28
CA ASP A 43 -11.74 -7.38 4.07
C ASP A 43 -10.20 -7.59 4.17
N ILE A 44 -9.45 -7.06 3.19
CA ILE A 44 -7.98 -7.07 3.21
C ILE A 44 -7.39 -5.71 3.64
N LEU A 45 -8.23 -4.71 3.93
CA LEU A 45 -7.80 -3.36 4.32
C LEU A 45 -7.75 -3.26 5.84
N ASP A 46 -6.87 -4.06 6.44
CA ASP A 46 -6.71 -4.18 7.89
C ASP A 46 -5.35 -3.68 8.38
N GLU A 47 -5.19 -3.56 9.71
CA GLU A 47 -3.95 -3.10 10.33
C GLU A 47 -2.72 -3.93 9.94
N GLU A 48 -2.86 -5.24 9.68
CA GLU A 48 -1.74 -6.10 9.26
C GLU A 48 -1.29 -5.78 7.84
N THR A 49 -2.24 -5.51 6.94
CA THR A 49 -1.97 -5.11 5.55
C THR A 49 -1.31 -3.73 5.49
N PHE A 50 -1.74 -2.80 6.34
CA PHE A 50 -1.13 -1.47 6.45
C PHE A 50 0.04 -1.39 7.43
N ALA A 51 0.47 -2.48 8.06
CA ALA A 51 1.58 -2.47 9.01
C ALA A 51 2.92 -2.17 8.32
N THR A 52 3.15 -2.70 7.12
CA THR A 52 4.41 -2.52 6.38
C THR A 52 4.17 -2.47 4.88
N VAL A 53 5.11 -1.86 4.15
CA VAL A 53 5.11 -1.83 2.68
C VAL A 53 5.02 -3.26 2.10
N GLY A 54 5.73 -4.21 2.71
CA GLY A 54 5.74 -5.61 2.29
C GLY A 54 4.41 -6.33 2.50
N SER A 55 3.71 -6.06 3.60
CA SER A 55 2.36 -6.60 3.86
C SER A 55 1.37 -6.15 2.78
N LEU A 56 1.35 -4.84 2.49
CA LEU A 56 0.50 -4.28 1.45
C LEU A 56 0.78 -4.91 0.08
N TRP A 57 2.08 -5.01 -0.28
CA TRP A 57 2.45 -5.63 -1.55
C TRP A 57 2.08 -7.10 -1.63
N ARG A 58 2.17 -7.83 -0.51
CA ARG A 58 1.77 -9.23 -0.45
C ARG A 58 0.28 -9.38 -0.70
N ALA A 59 -0.56 -8.58 -0.04
CA ALA A 59 -2.01 -8.59 -0.26
C ALA A 59 -2.36 -8.27 -1.72
N LEU A 60 -1.75 -7.22 -2.28
CA LEU A 60 -1.88 -6.85 -3.69
C LEU A 60 -1.44 -7.97 -4.65
N SER A 61 -0.31 -8.62 -4.38
CA SER A 61 0.20 -9.69 -5.25
C SER A 61 -0.75 -10.88 -5.34
N VAL A 62 -1.49 -11.19 -4.28
CA VAL A 62 -2.50 -12.26 -4.28
C VAL A 62 -3.68 -11.90 -5.17
N LEU A 63 -4.12 -10.64 -5.12
CA LEU A 63 -5.21 -10.12 -5.96
C LEU A 63 -4.82 -10.08 -7.44
N VAL A 64 -3.66 -9.49 -7.74
CA VAL A 64 -3.15 -9.38 -9.11
C VAL A 64 -2.85 -10.75 -9.72
N ALA A 65 -2.36 -11.71 -8.92
CA ALA A 65 -2.10 -13.08 -9.38
C ALA A 65 -3.37 -13.93 -9.54
N SER A 66 -4.50 -13.51 -8.97
CA SER A 66 -5.79 -14.21 -9.09
C SER A 66 -6.61 -13.78 -10.32
N LYS A 67 -6.08 -12.89 -11.16
CA LYS A 67 -6.61 -12.51 -12.48
C LYS A 67 -6.10 -13.49 -13.55
#